data_AF-A0A2Z6RMH8-F1
#
_entry.id   AF-A0A2Z6RMH8-F1
#
_cell.length_a   1.000
_cell.length_b   1.000
_cell.length_c   1.000
_cell.angle_alpha   90.00
_cell.angle_beta   90.00
_cell.angle_gamma   90.00
#
_symmetry.space_group_name_H-M   'P 1'
#
loop_
_entity.id
_entity.type
_entity.pdbx_description
1 polymer ?
#
loop_
_entity_poly.entity_id
_entity_poly.type
_entity_poly.pdbx_seq_one_letter_code
_entity_poly.pdbx_strand_id
1 'polypeptide(L)'
;MPVYATRAIRREFVNTCDTFLDNVEKSRVCQIYKKFVGDSTTNETEIDVRVKLAFDLRDPDIITDIQHFNEERISIYNTFWEYAKKFLEGTAQDSVVAVDKRHHDPIVHLARAISVEDLKNQIAKLYLEELAIKFRNNIWLIFLDDKHRCKIKEPGHPVAAIEHEKQVVVTTYETFAVSDHDFTKCSLIPSVTMICNIPDNIEGSFYQGQVNIGLKDTTFQASSSLRYMTELYDMLIHTEKHHLFLMLYTDGGPDHKNTFLRVQLSLIAMFVALDLDYLVAVRILPGHS
;
A
#
# COMPACT_ATOMS: atom_id res chain seq x y z
N MET A 1 26.89 -28.61 11.29
CA MET A 1 27.62 -29.11 12.48
C MET A 1 26.66 -29.97 13.29
N PRO A 2 27.06 -31.14 13.81
CA PRO A 2 26.12 -32.06 14.43
C PRO A 2 25.77 -31.58 15.85
N VAL A 3 24.48 -31.44 16.11
CA VAL A 3 23.91 -31.13 17.42
C VAL A 3 23.56 -32.46 18.09
N TYR A 4 24.35 -32.88 19.08
CA TYR A 4 24.02 -34.05 19.89
C TYR A 4 24.24 -33.77 21.38
N ALA A 5 23.43 -32.87 21.92
CA ALA A 5 23.21 -32.76 23.35
C ALA A 5 21.74 -33.13 23.63
N THR A 6 21.50 -34.41 23.95
CA THR A 6 20.16 -34.82 24.38
C THR A 6 19.91 -34.35 25.81
N ARG A 7 18.63 -34.18 26.17
CA ARG A 7 18.23 -33.81 27.53
C ARG A 7 18.74 -34.80 28.60
N ALA A 8 18.96 -36.06 28.20
CA ALA A 8 19.59 -37.09 29.03
C ALA A 8 21.04 -36.75 29.36
N ILE A 9 21.84 -36.38 28.37
CA ILE A 9 23.27 -36.01 28.53
C ILE A 9 23.42 -34.79 29.44
N ARG A 10 22.57 -33.76 29.28
CA ARG A 10 22.58 -32.59 30.17
C ARG A 10 22.24 -32.96 31.61
N ARG A 11 21.28 -33.86 31.82
CA ARG A 11 20.88 -34.31 33.16
C ARG A 11 21.99 -35.12 33.83
N GLU A 12 22.63 -36.00 33.07
CA GLU A 12 23.76 -36.79 33.55
C GLU A 12 24.92 -35.89 33.96
N PHE A 13 25.32 -34.92 33.12
CA PHE A 13 26.36 -33.96 33.47
C PHE A 13 26.07 -33.19 34.76
N VAL A 14 24.84 -32.69 34.92
CA VAL A 14 24.44 -31.98 36.15
C VAL A 14 24.49 -32.90 37.37
N ASN A 15 24.03 -34.15 37.25
CA ASN A 15 24.09 -35.12 38.34
C ASN A 15 25.54 -35.49 38.72
N THR A 16 26.42 -35.66 37.73
CA THR A 16 27.85 -35.90 37.96
C THR A 16 28.47 -34.71 38.68
N CYS A 17 28.22 -33.48 38.24
CA CYS A 17 28.72 -32.28 38.94
C CYS A 17 28.17 -32.18 40.37
N ASP A 18 26.89 -32.45 40.60
CA ASP A 18 26.31 -32.48 41.95
C ASP A 18 26.97 -33.56 42.84
N THR A 19 27.44 -34.66 42.26
CA THR A 19 28.07 -35.77 43.02
C THR A 19 29.54 -35.50 43.36
N PHE A 20 30.28 -34.82 42.48
CA PHE A 20 31.72 -34.61 42.63
C PHE A 20 32.10 -33.22 43.15
N LEU A 21 31.21 -32.24 43.01
CA LEU A 21 31.44 -30.85 43.39
C LEU A 21 30.41 -30.45 44.45
N ASP A 22 30.68 -30.81 45.70
CA ASP A 22 29.80 -30.43 46.82
C ASP A 22 29.61 -28.91 46.87
N ASN A 23 28.35 -28.48 47.03
CA ASN A 23 27.90 -27.09 47.16
C ASN A 23 28.03 -26.16 45.94
N VAL A 24 28.05 -26.69 44.71
CA VAL A 24 27.94 -25.84 43.51
C VAL A 24 26.48 -25.59 43.12
N GLU A 25 26.12 -24.32 42.94
CA GLU A 25 24.78 -23.92 42.53
C GLU A 25 24.44 -24.42 41.11
N LYS A 26 23.28 -25.07 40.95
CA LYS A 26 22.83 -25.67 39.67
C LYS A 26 22.81 -24.69 38.49
N SER A 27 22.57 -23.41 38.76
CA SER A 27 22.59 -22.33 37.77
C SER A 27 23.98 -22.19 37.12
N ARG A 28 25.05 -22.24 37.94
CA ARG A 28 26.45 -22.17 37.48
C ARG A 28 26.86 -23.41 36.70
N VAL A 29 26.46 -24.60 37.14
CA VAL A 29 26.72 -25.87 36.42
C VAL A 29 26.07 -25.86 35.04
N CYS A 30 24.81 -25.39 34.95
CA CYS A 30 24.13 -25.23 33.67
C CYS A 30 24.83 -24.22 32.75
N GLN A 31 25.38 -23.14 33.31
CA GLN A 31 26.09 -22.12 32.54
C GLN A 31 27.43 -22.62 32.01
N ILE A 32 28.16 -23.42 32.80
CA ILE A 32 29.38 -24.11 32.37
C ILE A 32 29.05 -25.07 31.23
N TYR A 33 28.04 -25.92 31.40
CA TYR A 33 27.59 -26.84 30.35
C TYR A 33 27.24 -26.11 29.05
N LYS A 34 26.50 -25.00 29.14
CA LYS A 34 26.14 -24.15 27.98
C LYS A 34 27.36 -23.57 27.28
N LYS A 35 28.37 -23.08 28.03
CA LYS A 35 29.62 -22.58 27.44
C LYS A 35 30.42 -23.68 26.74
N PHE A 36 30.45 -24.89 27.29
CA PHE A 36 31.18 -26.01 26.70
C PHE A 36 30.51 -26.58 25.45
N VAL A 37 29.17 -26.61 25.42
CA VAL A 37 28.40 -27.21 24.31
C VAL A 37 28.01 -26.18 23.24
N GLY A 38 28.17 -24.88 23.52
CA GLY A 38 27.78 -23.81 22.60
C GLY A 38 26.26 -23.67 22.44
N ASP A 39 25.48 -24.10 23.44
CA ASP A 39 24.02 -24.06 23.40
C ASP A 39 23.50 -22.66 23.81
N SER A 40 23.09 -21.88 22.81
CA SER A 40 22.64 -20.49 22.94
C SER A 40 21.12 -20.32 23.13
N THR A 41 20.39 -21.38 23.48
CA THR A 41 18.94 -21.27 23.70
C THR A 41 18.64 -20.68 25.09
N THR A 42 18.33 -19.38 25.13
CA THR A 42 17.60 -18.71 26.22
C THR A 42 16.12 -19.09 26.16
N ASN A 43 15.45 -19.18 27.31
CA ASN A 43 14.03 -19.53 27.39
C ASN A 43 13.21 -18.27 27.06
N GLU A 44 13.07 -17.96 25.77
CA GLU A 44 12.43 -16.76 25.23
C GLU A 44 11.02 -16.52 25.83
N THR A 45 10.32 -17.61 26.15
CA THR A 45 9.00 -17.59 26.81
C THR A 45 8.95 -16.84 28.14
N GLU A 46 9.99 -16.89 28.97
CA GLU A 46 10.00 -16.18 30.26
C GLU A 46 10.24 -14.67 30.06
N ILE A 47 11.04 -14.32 29.05
CA ILE A 47 11.32 -12.94 28.69
C ILE A 47 10.06 -12.32 28.09
N ASP A 48 9.37 -13.03 27.19
CA ASP A 48 8.12 -12.58 26.57
C ASP A 48 7.01 -12.33 27.59
N VAL A 49 6.86 -13.19 28.60
CA VAL A 49 5.88 -13.00 29.68
C VAL A 49 6.18 -11.74 30.48
N ARG A 50 7.47 -11.48 30.79
CA ARG A 50 7.88 -10.28 31.54
C ARG A 50 7.70 -9.00 30.70
N VAL A 51 8.01 -9.06 29.41
CA VAL A 51 7.79 -7.94 28.48
C VAL A 51 6.30 -7.64 28.37
N LYS A 52 5.45 -8.67 28.20
CA LYS A 52 4.00 -8.51 28.12
C LYS A 52 3.42 -7.90 29.40
N LEU A 53 3.87 -8.37 30.56
CA LEU A 53 3.47 -7.81 31.85
C LEU A 53 3.88 -6.33 32.00
N ALA A 54 5.07 -5.95 31.51
CA ALA A 54 5.52 -4.56 31.51
C ALA A 54 4.64 -3.66 30.60
N PHE A 55 4.20 -4.19 29.45
CA PHE A 55 3.22 -3.52 28.58
C PHE A 55 1.86 -3.33 29.25
N ASP A 56 1.33 -4.38 29.88
CA ASP A 56 0.02 -4.34 30.54
C ASP A 56 0.03 -3.38 31.75
N LEU A 57 1.13 -3.33 32.50
CA LEU A 57 1.29 -2.47 33.67
C LEU A 57 1.73 -1.04 33.34
N ARG A 58 2.03 -0.73 32.07
CA ARG A 58 2.61 0.56 31.63
C ARG A 58 3.79 0.98 32.52
N ASP A 59 4.70 0.05 32.78
CA ASP A 59 5.84 0.30 33.65
C ASP A 59 6.68 1.47 33.11
N PRO A 60 6.78 2.61 33.82
CA PRO A 60 7.41 3.82 33.30
C PRO A 60 8.92 3.70 33.09
N ASP A 61 9.58 2.73 33.72
CA ASP A 61 11.01 2.44 33.54
C ASP A 61 11.28 1.64 32.25
N ILE A 62 10.25 0.97 31.70
CA ILE A 62 10.34 0.14 30.48
C ILE A 62 9.63 0.83 29.30
N ILE A 63 8.51 1.51 29.57
CA ILE A 63 7.64 2.17 28.60
C ILE A 63 7.44 3.61 29.06
N THR A 64 8.23 4.51 28.48
CA THR A 64 8.01 5.94 28.66
C THR A 64 6.88 6.39 27.75
N ASP A 65 5.79 6.88 28.34
CA ASP A 65 4.72 7.52 27.57
C ASP A 65 5.17 8.92 27.12
N ILE A 66 5.61 9.01 25.87
CA ILE A 66 6.10 10.25 25.28
C ILE A 66 4.93 11.20 24.92
N GLN A 67 3.67 10.76 25.04
CA GLN A 67 2.51 11.61 24.72
C GLN A 67 2.38 12.80 25.67
N HIS A 68 2.83 12.67 26.93
CA HIS A 68 2.78 13.77 27.89
C HIS A 68 3.58 15.00 27.42
N PHE A 69 4.59 14.81 26.56
CA PHE A 69 5.38 15.92 26.00
C PHE A 69 4.59 16.75 24.97
N ASN A 70 3.42 16.27 24.55
CA ASN A 70 2.56 16.91 23.55
C ASN A 70 1.23 17.43 24.14
N GLU A 71 0.99 17.33 25.46
CA GLU A 71 -0.29 17.65 26.11
C GLU A 71 -0.82 19.08 25.85
N GLU A 72 0.08 20.04 25.59
CA GLU A 72 -0.31 21.44 25.32
C GLU A 72 -0.36 21.80 23.82
N ARG A 73 -0.07 20.85 22.92
CA ARG A 73 -0.11 21.10 21.46
C ARG A 73 -1.29 20.36 20.86
N ILE A 74 -2.15 21.11 20.16
CA ILE A 74 -3.09 20.50 19.21
C ILE A 74 -2.24 19.77 18.18
N SER A 75 -2.19 18.45 18.30
CA SER A 75 -1.38 17.62 17.42
C SER A 75 -1.94 17.73 16.01
N ILE A 76 -1.07 18.08 15.06
CA ILE A 76 -1.37 18.05 13.63
C ILE A 76 -1.82 16.66 13.15
N TYR A 77 -1.62 15.64 13.98
CA TYR A 77 -2.04 14.26 13.74
C TYR A 77 -3.40 13.90 14.34
N ASN A 78 -4.07 14.79 15.07
CA ASN A 78 -5.40 14.50 15.63
C ASN A 78 -6.39 14.05 14.55
N THR A 79 -6.43 14.77 13.43
CA THR A 79 -7.23 14.38 12.26
C THR A 79 -6.82 13.00 11.73
N PHE A 80 -5.52 12.72 11.65
CA PHE A 80 -5.07 11.39 11.24
C PHE A 80 -5.58 10.30 12.20
N TRP A 81 -5.47 10.51 13.51
CA TRP A 81 -5.91 9.53 14.51
C TRP A 81 -7.43 9.35 14.54
N GLU A 82 -8.21 10.41 14.32
CA GLU A 82 -9.67 10.33 14.17
C GLU A 82 -10.04 9.45 12.97
N TYR A 83 -9.44 9.69 11.81
CA TYR A 83 -9.70 8.89 10.62
C TYR A 83 -9.12 7.47 10.71
N ALA A 84 -7.97 7.28 11.36
CA ALA A 84 -7.42 5.97 11.66
C ALA A 84 -8.39 5.16 12.53
N LYS A 85 -8.97 5.79 13.56
CA LYS A 85 -9.97 5.18 14.43
C LYS A 85 -11.22 4.79 13.63
N LYS A 86 -11.79 5.71 12.84
CA LYS A 86 -12.93 5.42 11.94
C LYS A 86 -12.63 4.26 11.00
N PHE A 87 -11.45 4.26 10.38
CA PHE A 87 -11.01 3.20 9.47
C PHE A 87 -10.94 1.83 10.16
N LEU A 88 -10.35 1.77 11.36
CA LEU A 88 -10.25 0.54 12.14
C LEU A 88 -11.63 0.04 12.62
N GLU A 89 -12.49 0.96 13.07
CA GLU A 89 -13.86 0.63 13.51
C GLU A 89 -14.72 0.11 12.35
N GLY A 90 -14.70 0.77 11.19
CA GLY A 90 -15.39 0.28 9.99
C GLY A 90 -14.85 -1.06 9.51
N THR A 91 -13.53 -1.26 9.57
CA THR A 91 -12.92 -2.54 9.19
C THR A 91 -13.28 -3.67 10.16
N ALA A 92 -13.38 -3.39 11.46
CA ALA A 92 -13.81 -4.39 12.44
C ALA A 92 -15.26 -4.87 12.20
N GLN A 93 -16.12 -4.00 11.65
CA GLN A 93 -17.50 -4.32 11.28
C GLN A 93 -17.59 -5.23 10.03
N ASP A 94 -16.69 -5.03 9.06
CA ASP A 94 -16.70 -5.71 7.75
C ASP A 94 -15.84 -6.99 7.68
N SER A 95 -14.95 -7.21 8.64
CA SER A 95 -13.98 -8.31 8.59
C SER A 95 -14.52 -9.64 9.10
N VAL A 96 -14.28 -10.72 8.34
CA VAL A 96 -14.33 -12.08 8.87
C VAL A 96 -13.10 -12.28 9.75
N VAL A 97 -13.33 -12.35 11.07
CA VAL A 97 -12.34 -12.66 12.09
C VAL A 97 -11.57 -13.94 11.69
N ALA A 98 -10.31 -13.77 11.27
CA ALA A 98 -9.42 -14.90 11.06
C ALA A 98 -8.90 -15.35 12.44
N VAL A 99 -9.44 -16.45 12.94
CA VAL A 99 -8.91 -17.12 14.13
C VAL A 99 -7.57 -17.75 13.76
N ASP A 100 -6.48 -17.28 14.37
CA ASP A 100 -5.20 -17.97 14.26
C ASP A 100 -5.31 -19.33 14.95
N LYS A 101 -5.42 -20.41 14.15
CA LYS A 101 -5.50 -21.77 14.67
C LYS A 101 -4.18 -22.25 15.31
N ARG A 102 -3.08 -21.49 15.20
CA ARG A 102 -1.75 -21.94 15.64
C ARG A 102 -1.43 -21.66 17.11
N HIS A 103 -2.19 -20.82 17.79
CA HIS A 103 -2.02 -20.56 19.23
C HIS A 103 -3.37 -20.64 19.96
N HIS A 104 -3.38 -21.28 21.12
CA HIS A 104 -4.57 -21.39 21.99
C HIS A 104 -4.96 -20.07 22.69
N ASP A 105 -4.57 -18.92 22.12
CA ASP A 105 -4.89 -17.59 22.65
C ASP A 105 -6.04 -16.97 21.84
N PRO A 106 -7.02 -16.31 22.49
CA PRO A 106 -8.17 -15.70 21.84
C PRO A 106 -7.85 -14.37 21.11
N ILE A 107 -6.59 -14.16 20.71
CA ILE A 107 -6.16 -12.93 20.04
C ILE A 107 -6.53 -13.04 18.56
N VAL A 108 -7.43 -12.15 18.13
CA VAL A 108 -7.85 -12.03 16.74
C VAL A 108 -6.98 -10.99 16.04
N HIS A 109 -6.40 -11.36 14.89
CA HIS A 109 -5.59 -10.45 14.09
C HIS A 109 -6.40 -9.92 12.90
N LEU A 110 -6.43 -8.59 12.74
CA LEU A 110 -7.06 -7.91 11.60
C LEU A 110 -6.02 -7.69 10.50
N ALA A 111 -5.90 -8.64 9.57
CA ALA A 111 -4.99 -8.52 8.43
C ALA A 111 -5.62 -7.66 7.32
N ARG A 112 -5.55 -6.33 7.46
CA ARG A 112 -6.09 -5.37 6.46
C ARG A 112 -5.03 -4.52 5.77
N ALA A 113 -3.95 -4.19 6.49
CA ALA A 113 -2.83 -3.46 5.93
C ALA A 113 -1.57 -4.32 5.99
N ILE A 114 -0.84 -4.34 4.88
CA ILE A 114 0.38 -5.15 4.74
C ILE A 114 1.59 -4.41 5.34
N SER A 115 1.51 -3.08 5.48
CA SER A 115 2.55 -2.25 6.07
C SER A 115 2.00 -0.96 6.68
N VAL A 116 2.82 -0.25 7.44
CA VAL A 116 2.48 1.09 7.96
C VAL A 116 2.19 2.07 6.81
N GLU A 117 2.94 1.97 5.71
CA GLU A 117 2.72 2.85 4.55
C GLU A 117 1.37 2.57 3.90
N ASP A 118 1.03 1.29 3.73
CA ASP A 118 -0.26 0.85 3.21
C ASP A 118 -1.42 1.33 4.11
N LEU A 119 -1.30 1.19 5.43
CA LEU A 119 -2.27 1.72 6.38
C LEU A 119 -2.45 3.24 6.23
N LYS A 120 -1.35 3.98 6.14
CA LYS A 120 -1.35 5.44 5.99
C LYS A 120 -2.07 5.86 4.70
N ASN A 121 -1.85 5.12 3.62
CA ASN A 121 -2.48 5.36 2.32
C ASN A 121 -3.98 5.05 2.34
N GLN A 122 -4.40 3.97 2.99
CA GLN A 122 -5.80 3.62 3.14
C GLN A 122 -6.56 4.66 3.97
N ILE A 123 -5.96 5.17 5.05
CA ILE A 123 -6.55 6.25 5.85
C ILE A 123 -6.64 7.56 5.05
N ALA A 124 -5.58 7.90 4.31
CA ALA A 124 -5.58 9.10 3.46
C ALA A 124 -6.67 9.04 2.38
N LYS A 125 -6.89 7.86 1.80
CA LYS A 125 -7.98 7.63 0.85
C LYS A 125 -9.34 7.90 1.48
N LEU A 126 -9.63 7.31 2.64
CA LEU A 126 -10.90 7.48 3.35
C LEU A 126 -11.17 8.96 3.67
N TYR A 127 -10.14 9.68 4.11
CA TYR A 127 -10.22 11.12 4.37
C TYR A 127 -10.65 11.92 3.13
N LEU A 128 -10.03 11.63 2.00
CA LEU A 128 -10.30 12.32 0.74
C LEU A 128 -11.68 11.99 0.17
N GLU A 129 -12.13 10.74 0.32
CA GLU A 129 -13.49 10.33 -0.06
C GLU A 129 -14.55 11.09 0.79
N GLU A 130 -14.37 11.20 2.10
CA GLU A 130 -15.25 12.03 2.95
C GLU A 130 -15.20 13.51 2.54
N LEU A 131 -14.02 14.04 2.19
CA LEU A 131 -13.86 15.42 1.76
C LEU A 131 -14.55 15.66 0.40
N ALA A 132 -14.45 14.70 -0.52
CA ALA A 132 -15.14 14.72 -1.81
C ALA A 132 -16.66 14.75 -1.62
N ILE A 133 -17.21 13.93 -0.70
CA ILE A 133 -18.65 13.96 -0.37
C ILE A 133 -19.05 15.33 0.19
N LYS A 134 -18.25 15.89 1.11
CA LYS A 134 -18.53 17.19 1.74
C LYS A 134 -18.62 18.33 0.72
N PHE A 135 -17.76 18.31 -0.31
CA PHE A 135 -17.70 19.35 -1.33
C PHE A 135 -18.27 18.90 -2.69
N ARG A 136 -19.10 17.84 -2.73
CA ARG A 136 -19.56 17.16 -3.95
C ARG A 136 -20.09 18.08 -5.06
N ASN A 137 -20.71 19.20 -4.69
CA ASN A 137 -21.29 20.16 -5.64
C ASN A 137 -20.23 21.03 -6.34
N ASN A 138 -19.04 21.17 -5.73
CA ASN A 138 -17.99 22.10 -6.14
C ASN A 138 -16.64 21.40 -6.39
N ILE A 139 -16.59 20.07 -6.45
CA ILE A 139 -15.36 19.30 -6.60
C ILE A 139 -15.38 18.35 -7.79
N TRP A 140 -14.26 18.27 -8.49
CA TRP A 140 -13.94 17.18 -9.40
C TRP A 140 -13.12 16.11 -8.67
N LEU A 141 -13.61 14.88 -8.66
CA LEU A 141 -12.85 13.70 -8.24
C LEU A 141 -12.49 12.88 -9.48
N ILE A 142 -11.19 12.83 -9.80
CA ILE A 142 -10.69 12.23 -11.04
C ILE A 142 -9.78 11.05 -10.72
N PHE A 143 -10.02 9.94 -11.40
CA PHE A 143 -9.14 8.78 -11.38
C PHE A 143 -8.42 8.67 -12.73
N LEU A 144 -7.10 8.61 -12.69
CA LEU A 144 -6.22 8.50 -13.85
C LEU A 144 -5.44 7.18 -13.77
N ASP A 145 -5.47 6.43 -14.85
CA ASP A 145 -4.73 5.17 -14.97
C ASP A 145 -4.28 4.96 -16.42
N ASP A 146 -3.04 4.54 -16.61
CA ASP A 146 -2.55 4.11 -17.92
C ASP A 146 -2.56 2.59 -17.98
N LYS A 147 -3.22 2.05 -19.00
CA LYS A 147 -3.26 0.60 -19.20
C LYS A 147 -2.05 0.10 -19.99
N HIS A 148 -1.97 -1.22 -20.09
CA HIS A 148 -0.89 -1.92 -20.76
C HIS A 148 -0.68 -1.44 -22.21
N ARG A 149 0.58 -1.39 -22.63
CA ARG A 149 1.01 -1.04 -23.99
C ARG A 149 0.50 -2.06 -25.02
N CYS A 150 -0.26 -1.59 -26.00
CA CYS A 150 -0.72 -2.37 -27.15
C CYS A 150 0.27 -2.24 -28.31
N LYS A 151 0.98 -3.32 -28.63
CA LYS A 151 1.93 -3.36 -29.77
C LYS A 151 1.17 -3.40 -31.10
N ILE A 152 1.55 -2.54 -32.05
CA ILE A 152 0.99 -2.50 -33.42
C ILE A 152 2.07 -2.86 -34.44
N LYS A 153 1.69 -3.69 -35.42
CA LYS A 153 2.53 -4.12 -36.55
C LYS A 153 1.86 -3.83 -37.89
N GLU A 154 2.53 -4.27 -38.97
CA GLU A 154 1.98 -4.23 -40.31
C GLU A 154 0.66 -5.00 -40.41
N PRO A 155 -0.28 -4.54 -41.27
CA PRO A 155 -1.48 -5.30 -41.59
C PRO A 155 -1.14 -6.75 -41.99
N GLY A 156 -1.93 -7.72 -41.53
CA GLY A 156 -1.72 -9.15 -41.82
C GLY A 156 -0.68 -9.88 -40.95
N HIS A 157 -0.01 -9.21 -40.01
CA HIS A 157 1.09 -9.80 -39.21
C HIS A 157 0.90 -9.59 -37.69
N PRO A 158 0.04 -10.36 -37.02
CA PRO A 158 -0.21 -10.22 -35.59
C PRO A 158 1.03 -10.59 -34.73
N VAL A 159 1.15 -9.96 -33.55
CA VAL A 159 2.27 -10.16 -32.61
C VAL A 159 1.85 -11.04 -31.45
N ALA A 160 2.64 -12.04 -31.09
CA ALA A 160 2.44 -12.77 -29.85
C ALA A 160 2.75 -11.87 -28.64
N ALA A 161 1.79 -11.71 -27.72
CA ALA A 161 2.04 -11.12 -26.42
C ALA A 161 2.70 -12.16 -25.52
N ILE A 162 4.04 -12.15 -25.44
CA ILE A 162 4.80 -13.09 -24.59
C ILE A 162 4.82 -12.63 -23.12
N GLU A 163 4.51 -11.36 -22.83
CA GLU A 163 4.83 -10.79 -21.52
C GLU A 163 3.90 -11.23 -20.37
N HIS A 164 2.70 -11.73 -20.61
CA HIS A 164 1.87 -12.45 -19.61
C HIS A 164 0.80 -13.24 -20.38
N GLU A 165 0.18 -14.26 -19.78
CA GLU A 165 -0.89 -15.14 -20.33
C GLU A 165 -2.12 -14.38 -20.91
N LYS A 166 -1.93 -13.57 -21.95
CA LYS A 166 -2.95 -12.66 -22.49
C LYS A 166 -3.17 -12.94 -23.97
N GLN A 167 -4.44 -12.96 -24.33
CA GLN A 167 -4.91 -13.21 -25.69
C GLN A 167 -4.57 -12.03 -26.60
N VAL A 168 -4.16 -12.33 -27.83
CA VAL A 168 -3.89 -11.35 -28.88
C VAL A 168 -5.19 -11.09 -29.63
N VAL A 169 -5.54 -9.82 -29.84
CA VAL A 169 -6.69 -9.46 -30.68
C VAL A 169 -6.28 -9.67 -32.15
N VAL A 170 -6.99 -10.56 -32.85
CA VAL A 170 -6.77 -10.87 -34.26
C VAL A 170 -8.09 -10.72 -35.01
N THR A 171 -8.04 -10.14 -36.20
CA THR A 171 -9.18 -10.03 -37.11
C THR A 171 -9.64 -11.40 -37.59
N THR A 172 -10.96 -11.62 -37.68
CA THR A 172 -11.61 -12.91 -37.97
C THR A 172 -11.23 -13.58 -39.30
N TYR A 173 -10.54 -12.88 -40.20
CA TYR A 173 -10.27 -13.34 -41.57
C TYR A 173 -8.78 -13.39 -41.93
N GLU A 174 -7.87 -13.20 -40.97
CA GLU A 174 -6.43 -13.20 -41.23
C GLU A 174 -5.75 -14.46 -40.67
N THR A 175 -4.77 -14.99 -41.41
CA THR A 175 -3.97 -16.14 -40.98
C THR A 175 -2.95 -15.69 -39.94
N PHE A 176 -2.87 -16.39 -38.80
CA PHE A 176 -1.99 -16.04 -37.69
C PHE A 176 -0.52 -16.31 -38.04
N ALA A 177 0.15 -15.32 -38.65
CA ALA A 177 1.59 -15.33 -38.87
C ALA A 177 2.29 -14.55 -37.76
N VAL A 178 2.85 -15.27 -36.78
CA VAL A 178 3.55 -14.66 -35.64
C VAL A 178 4.90 -14.17 -36.09
N SER A 179 5.07 -12.85 -36.11
CA SER A 179 6.38 -12.22 -36.28
C SER A 179 7.00 -11.92 -34.92
N ASP A 180 8.32 -12.02 -34.81
CA ASP A 180 9.10 -11.87 -33.57
C ASP A 180 8.76 -10.59 -32.77
N HIS A 181 8.74 -10.68 -31.45
CA HIS A 181 8.21 -9.71 -30.48
C HIS A 181 8.92 -8.34 -30.46
N ASP A 182 10.13 -8.27 -31.01
CA ASP A 182 10.94 -7.06 -31.15
C ASP A 182 10.59 -6.21 -32.39
N PHE A 183 9.87 -6.78 -33.37
CA PHE A 183 9.58 -6.10 -34.64
C PHE A 183 8.28 -5.27 -34.63
N THR A 184 8.08 -4.37 -33.66
CA THR A 184 6.88 -3.52 -33.61
C THR A 184 7.05 -2.22 -34.41
N LYS A 185 6.04 -1.80 -35.18
CA LYS A 185 6.05 -0.50 -35.90
C LYS A 185 5.78 0.68 -34.96
N CYS A 186 4.77 0.54 -34.13
CA CYS A 186 4.43 1.52 -33.09
C CYS A 186 3.72 0.81 -31.93
N SER A 187 3.44 1.53 -30.87
CA SER A 187 2.57 1.02 -29.81
C SER A 187 1.61 2.07 -29.31
N LEU A 188 0.39 1.64 -29.01
CA LEU A 188 -0.64 2.46 -28.41
C LEU A 188 -0.70 2.22 -26.91
N ILE A 189 -0.84 3.30 -26.13
CA ILE A 189 -1.15 3.23 -24.72
C ILE A 189 -2.59 3.75 -24.54
N PRO A 190 -3.52 2.92 -24.04
CA PRO A 190 -4.81 3.41 -23.59
C PRO A 190 -4.62 4.13 -22.26
N SER A 191 -4.96 5.42 -22.24
CA SER A 191 -5.00 6.26 -21.06
C SER A 191 -6.45 6.42 -20.64
N VAL A 192 -6.76 6.06 -19.40
CA VAL A 192 -8.12 6.05 -18.87
C VAL A 192 -8.26 7.19 -17.87
N THR A 193 -9.26 8.03 -18.08
CA THR A 193 -9.66 9.10 -17.16
C THR A 193 -11.11 8.89 -16.75
N MET A 194 -11.37 8.74 -15.47
CA MET A 194 -12.72 8.67 -14.94
C MET A 194 -13.04 9.93 -14.13
N ILE A 195 -14.06 10.66 -14.58
CA ILE A 195 -14.69 11.74 -13.81
C ILE A 195 -15.75 11.10 -12.92
N CYS A 196 -15.48 11.03 -11.62
CA CYS A 196 -16.32 10.33 -10.65
C CYS A 196 -17.64 11.07 -10.41
N ASN A 197 -18.74 10.31 -10.40
CA ASN A 197 -20.01 10.72 -9.84
C ASN A 197 -19.97 10.44 -8.33
N ILE A 198 -19.61 11.47 -7.56
CA ILE A 198 -19.42 11.35 -6.12
C ILE A 198 -20.74 10.92 -5.45
N PRO A 199 -20.75 9.82 -4.68
CA PRO A 199 -21.96 9.34 -4.01
C PRO A 199 -22.40 10.28 -2.87
N ASP A 200 -23.62 10.10 -2.39
CA ASP A 200 -24.16 10.88 -1.27
C ASP A 200 -23.51 10.53 0.08
N ASN A 201 -22.94 9.32 0.21
CA ASN A 201 -22.35 8.81 1.43
C ASN A 201 -21.13 7.92 1.13
N ILE A 202 -20.36 7.60 2.17
CA ILE A 202 -19.09 6.86 2.06
C ILE A 202 -19.28 5.39 1.67
N GLU A 203 -20.46 4.83 1.88
CA GLU A 203 -20.82 3.45 1.51
C GLU A 203 -21.12 3.33 0.01
N GLY A 204 -21.38 4.45 -0.67
CA GLY A 204 -21.62 4.50 -2.10
C GLY A 204 -20.36 4.19 -2.93
N SER A 205 -20.58 3.81 -4.19
CA SER A 205 -19.47 3.48 -5.09
C SER A 205 -18.83 4.75 -5.67
N PHE A 206 -17.55 4.95 -5.40
CA PHE A 206 -16.71 5.96 -6.05
C PHE A 206 -16.21 5.54 -7.46
N TYR A 207 -16.58 4.35 -7.92
CA TYR A 207 -16.19 3.81 -9.24
C TYR A 207 -17.29 3.93 -10.28
N GLN A 208 -18.18 4.91 -10.10
CA GLN A 208 -19.19 5.29 -11.08
C GLN A 208 -18.88 6.69 -11.60
N GLY A 209 -19.06 6.92 -12.90
CA GLY A 209 -18.65 8.18 -13.50
C GLY A 209 -18.59 8.14 -15.02
N GLN A 210 -18.21 9.27 -15.61
CA GLN A 210 -17.89 9.35 -17.03
C GLN A 210 -16.46 8.85 -17.25
N VAL A 211 -16.30 7.83 -18.09
CA VAL A 211 -15.01 7.28 -18.46
C VAL A 211 -14.62 7.76 -19.85
N ASN A 212 -13.46 8.41 -19.93
CA ASN A 212 -12.84 8.86 -21.17
C ASN A 212 -11.59 8.01 -21.43
N ILE A 213 -11.42 7.54 -22.66
CA ILE A 213 -10.29 6.71 -23.07
C ILE A 213 -9.55 7.42 -24.21
N GLY A 214 -8.30 7.80 -23.95
CA GLY A 214 -7.40 8.33 -24.97
C GLY A 214 -6.45 7.24 -25.46
N LEU A 215 -6.32 7.07 -26.78
CA LEU A 215 -5.32 6.18 -27.38
C LEU A 215 -4.10 7.00 -27.80
N LYS A 216 -2.94 6.69 -27.21
CA LYS A 216 -1.71 7.47 -27.40
C LYS A 216 -0.67 6.67 -28.18
N ASP A 217 -0.20 7.19 -29.31
CA ASP A 217 0.93 6.59 -30.04
C ASP A 217 2.26 6.95 -29.37
N THR A 218 2.92 5.95 -28.79
CA THR A 218 4.17 6.17 -28.06
C THR A 218 5.34 6.69 -28.90
N THR A 219 5.25 6.59 -30.23
CA THR A 219 6.30 7.00 -31.18
C THR A 219 6.25 8.51 -31.44
N PHE A 220 5.05 9.03 -31.70
CA PHE A 220 4.85 10.45 -32.07
C PHE A 220 4.37 11.30 -30.90
N GLN A 221 3.85 10.65 -29.87
CA GLN A 221 3.06 11.24 -28.82
C GLN A 221 3.65 10.82 -27.48
N ALA A 222 4.86 11.33 -27.20
CA ALA A 222 5.55 11.07 -25.94
C ALA A 222 4.68 11.43 -24.72
N SER A 223 4.80 10.63 -23.66
CA SER A 223 4.13 10.88 -22.40
C SER A 223 4.79 12.07 -21.70
N SER A 224 4.00 12.99 -21.19
CA SER A 224 4.49 14.07 -20.34
C SER A 224 3.41 14.57 -19.41
N SER A 225 3.78 14.86 -18.17
CA SER A 225 2.89 15.45 -17.16
C SER A 225 2.03 16.62 -17.67
N LEU A 226 2.61 17.56 -18.42
CA LEU A 226 1.87 18.71 -18.97
C LEU A 226 0.81 18.28 -19.97
N ARG A 227 1.11 17.32 -20.86
CA ARG A 227 0.14 16.80 -21.80
C ARG A 227 -1.05 16.14 -21.11
N TYR A 228 -0.80 15.30 -20.09
CA TYR A 228 -1.89 14.69 -19.31
C TYR A 228 -2.79 15.76 -18.67
N MET A 229 -2.20 16.83 -18.12
CA MET A 229 -2.97 17.93 -17.54
C MET A 229 -3.73 18.73 -18.60
N THR A 230 -3.17 18.95 -19.79
CA THR A 230 -3.88 19.63 -20.89
C THR A 230 -5.04 18.78 -21.42
N GLU A 231 -4.85 17.47 -21.60
CA GLU A 231 -5.92 16.55 -21.99
C GLU A 231 -7.03 16.54 -20.93
N LEU A 232 -6.65 16.50 -19.65
CA LEU A 232 -7.62 16.58 -18.55
C LEU A 232 -8.34 17.93 -18.51
N TYR A 233 -7.62 19.03 -18.66
CA TYR A 233 -8.20 20.37 -18.74
C TYR A 233 -9.27 20.44 -19.82
N ASP A 234 -8.94 19.95 -21.02
CA ASP A 234 -9.89 19.92 -22.14
C ASP A 234 -11.13 19.09 -21.79
N MET A 235 -10.97 17.91 -21.18
CA MET A 235 -12.12 17.12 -20.72
C MET A 235 -12.98 17.85 -19.69
N LEU A 236 -12.36 18.58 -18.74
CA LEU A 236 -13.08 19.26 -17.67
C LEU A 236 -13.85 20.49 -18.16
N ILE A 237 -13.28 21.30 -19.04
CA ILE A 237 -13.99 22.48 -19.60
C ILE A 237 -15.22 22.06 -20.41
N HIS A 238 -15.15 20.92 -21.12
CA HIS A 238 -16.27 20.39 -21.89
C HIS A 238 -17.41 19.85 -21.01
N THR A 239 -17.21 19.69 -19.69
CA THR A 239 -18.30 19.33 -18.78
C THR A 239 -19.28 20.48 -18.55
N GLU A 240 -18.93 21.71 -18.94
CA GLU A 240 -19.68 22.95 -18.68
C GLU A 240 -19.99 23.19 -17.19
N LYS A 241 -19.22 22.54 -16.30
CA LYS A 241 -19.31 22.72 -14.85
C LYS A 241 -18.16 23.57 -14.36
N HIS A 242 -18.46 24.44 -13.41
CA HIS A 242 -17.45 25.19 -12.69
C HIS A 242 -17.28 24.60 -11.29
N HIS A 243 -16.12 24.02 -11.02
CA HIS A 243 -15.78 23.45 -9.72
C HIS A 243 -14.51 24.11 -9.20
N LEU A 244 -14.51 24.43 -7.91
CA LEU A 244 -13.42 25.15 -7.23
C LEU A 244 -12.34 24.20 -6.69
N PHE A 245 -12.69 22.92 -6.54
CA PHE A 245 -11.83 21.90 -5.96
C PHE A 245 -11.51 20.82 -7.01
N LEU A 246 -10.25 20.39 -7.09
CA LEU A 246 -9.82 19.27 -7.92
C LEU A 246 -9.04 18.24 -7.09
N MET A 247 -9.49 16.98 -7.15
CA MET A 247 -8.79 15.83 -6.58
C MET A 247 -8.38 14.87 -7.69
N LEU A 248 -7.09 14.58 -7.75
CA LEU A 248 -6.51 13.65 -8.71
C LEU A 248 -6.00 12.40 -7.99
N TYR A 249 -6.46 11.23 -8.41
CA TYR A 249 -5.90 9.94 -8.05
C TYR A 249 -5.15 9.36 -9.24
N THR A 250 -3.90 8.98 -9.03
CA THR A 250 -2.99 8.51 -10.09
C THR A 250 -2.28 7.23 -9.68
N ASP A 251 -1.87 6.41 -10.65
CA ASP A 251 -1.05 5.20 -10.45
C ASP A 251 0.37 5.48 -9.92
N GLY A 252 0.79 6.76 -9.92
CA GLY A 252 2.09 7.20 -9.42
C GLY A 252 3.25 6.99 -10.41
N GLY A 253 2.96 6.77 -11.70
CA GLY A 253 3.97 6.71 -12.75
C GLY A 253 4.84 7.97 -12.83
N PRO A 254 5.95 7.96 -13.61
CA PRO A 254 6.90 9.07 -13.69
C PRO A 254 6.30 10.42 -14.07
N ASP A 255 5.17 10.44 -14.78
CA ASP A 255 4.44 11.65 -15.17
C ASP A 255 3.43 12.15 -14.10
N HIS A 256 3.19 11.34 -13.07
CA HIS A 256 2.36 11.69 -11.90
C HIS A 256 3.20 11.81 -10.62
N LYS A 257 4.53 11.72 -10.77
CA LYS A 257 5.47 11.77 -9.66
C LYS A 257 5.67 13.20 -9.15
N ASN A 258 4.82 13.66 -8.21
CA ASN A 258 4.88 14.99 -7.54
C ASN A 258 6.23 15.41 -6.91
N THR A 259 7.24 14.53 -6.81
CA THR A 259 8.61 14.92 -6.42
C THR A 259 9.38 15.56 -7.57
N PHE A 260 8.92 15.40 -8.81
CA PHE A 260 9.53 15.98 -9.99
C PHE A 260 8.96 17.37 -10.29
N LEU A 261 9.85 18.35 -10.49
CA LEU A 261 9.47 19.73 -10.76
C LEU A 261 8.54 19.87 -11.97
N ARG A 262 8.74 19.08 -13.03
CA ARG A 262 7.85 19.11 -14.21
C ARG A 262 6.39 18.80 -13.87
N VAL A 263 6.17 17.86 -12.95
CA VAL A 263 4.83 17.46 -12.50
C VAL A 263 4.23 18.55 -11.62
N GLN A 264 5.03 19.14 -10.72
CA GLN A 264 4.60 20.26 -9.90
C GLN A 264 4.17 21.45 -10.76
N LEU A 265 4.97 21.81 -11.79
CA LEU A 265 4.64 22.88 -12.72
C LEU A 265 3.36 22.59 -13.50
N SER A 266 3.15 21.35 -13.96
CA SER A 266 1.91 21.00 -14.66
C SER A 266 0.67 21.10 -13.75
N LEU A 267 0.81 20.75 -12.46
CA LEU A 267 -0.30 20.87 -11.50
C LEU A 267 -0.58 22.34 -11.14
N ILE A 268 0.46 23.17 -11.01
CA ILE A 268 0.30 24.62 -10.81
C ILE A 268 -0.36 25.27 -12.03
N ALA A 269 0.06 24.89 -13.24
CA ALA A 269 -0.56 25.37 -14.47
C ALA A 269 -2.05 24.98 -14.52
N MET A 270 -2.39 23.75 -14.15
CA MET A 270 -3.77 23.27 -14.06
C MET A 270 -4.59 24.07 -13.02
N PHE A 271 -4.01 24.31 -11.85
CA PHE A 271 -4.62 25.09 -10.77
C PHE A 271 -4.98 26.51 -11.23
N VAL A 272 -4.06 27.18 -11.91
CA VAL A 272 -4.28 28.54 -12.45
C VAL A 272 -5.26 28.52 -13.61
N ALA A 273 -5.14 27.55 -14.53
CA ALA A 273 -5.97 27.50 -15.74
C ALA A 273 -7.45 27.25 -15.43
N LEU A 274 -7.76 26.49 -14.38
CA LEU A 274 -9.13 26.20 -13.95
C LEU A 274 -9.65 27.16 -12.87
N ASP A 275 -8.86 28.15 -12.44
CA ASP A 275 -9.20 29.07 -11.35
C ASP A 275 -9.66 28.33 -10.08
N LEU A 276 -8.86 27.35 -9.65
CA LEU A 276 -9.19 26.51 -8.49
C LEU A 276 -8.85 27.21 -7.17
N ASP A 277 -9.64 26.93 -6.14
CA ASP A 277 -9.32 27.27 -4.75
C ASP A 277 -8.43 26.20 -4.11
N TYR A 278 -8.50 24.96 -4.61
CA TYR A 278 -7.77 23.83 -4.04
C TYR A 278 -7.52 22.74 -5.07
N LEU A 279 -6.27 22.25 -5.10
CA LEU A 279 -5.89 21.08 -5.87
C LEU A 279 -5.13 20.12 -4.97
N VAL A 280 -5.55 18.86 -4.98
CA VAL A 280 -4.81 17.76 -4.35
C VAL A 280 -4.54 16.66 -5.37
N ALA A 281 -3.28 16.25 -5.46
CA ALA A 281 -2.86 15.14 -6.30
C ALA A 281 -2.30 14.03 -5.42
N VAL A 282 -3.03 12.93 -5.36
CA VAL A 282 -2.72 11.74 -4.57
C VAL A 282 -2.23 10.65 -5.50
N ARG A 283 -1.16 10.00 -5.07
CA ARG A 283 -0.73 8.75 -5.68
C ARG A 283 -1.44 7.63 -4.95
N ILE A 284 -1.94 6.67 -5.73
CA ILE A 284 -2.46 5.34 -5.40
C ILE A 284 -3.87 5.15 -5.95
N LEU A 285 -4.02 4.20 -6.88
CA LEU A 285 -5.28 3.53 -7.12
C LEU A 285 -5.41 2.39 -6.09
N PRO A 286 -6.45 2.35 -5.26
CA PRO A 286 -6.69 1.25 -4.34
C PRO A 286 -7.24 0.04 -5.12
N GLY A 287 -6.60 -1.12 -4.95
CA GLY A 287 -7.13 -2.41 -5.45
C GLY A 287 -6.22 -3.23 -6.37
N HIS A 288 -5.02 -2.76 -6.70
CA HIS A 288 -4.03 -3.57 -7.44
C HIS A 288 -2.66 -3.54 -6.76
N SER A 289 -2.42 -4.55 -5.93
CA SER A 289 -1.12 -5.19 -5.74
C SER A 289 -1.33 -6.68 -5.99
#